data_AF-A0A9E3JSC7-F1
#
_entry.id   AF-A0A9E3JSC7-F1
#
_cell.length_a   1.000
_cell.length_b   1.000
_cell.length_c   1.000
_cell.angle_alpha   90.00
_cell.angle_beta   90.00
_cell.angle_gamma   90.00
#
_symmetry.space_group_name_H-M   'P 1'
#
loop_
_entity.id
_entity.type
_entity.pdbx_description
1 polymer ?
#
loop_
_entity_poly.entity_id
_entity_poly.type
_entity_poly.pdbx_seq_one_letter_code
_entity_poly.pdbx_strand_id
1 'polypeptide(L)'
;MHKNVLFRGCTRPAMFMGVPYIPFFIGAGGSLLMGFYFGLQYLLLMPIVIYVMRQMARRDEMIFRLLGLNLQFKLRARNVKEHGGMWVFSPNAYRLSRPGAKRRLSGPFIISGKMTGPAKAAGRGKARA
;
A
#
# COMPACT_ATOMS: atom_id res chain seq x y z
N MET A 1 25.61 -17.84 9.57
CA MET A 1 24.14 -17.74 9.43
C MET A 1 23.65 -18.92 8.58
N HIS A 2 23.17 -19.99 9.22
CA HIS A 2 22.68 -21.19 8.52
C HIS A 2 21.40 -20.85 7.73
N LYS A 3 21.47 -20.90 6.39
CA LYS A 3 20.31 -20.68 5.53
C LYS A 3 19.50 -21.96 5.44
N ASN A 4 18.47 -22.08 6.27
CA ASN A 4 17.48 -23.14 6.15
C ASN A 4 16.69 -22.98 4.84
N VAL A 5 17.11 -23.72 3.80
CA VAL A 5 16.45 -23.75 2.47
C VAL A 5 15.01 -24.25 2.53
N LEU A 6 14.68 -25.01 3.58
CA LEU A 6 13.39 -25.69 3.77
C LEU A 6 12.22 -24.70 3.93
N PHE A 7 12.44 -23.53 4.56
CA PHE A 7 11.38 -22.53 4.77
C PHE A 7 11.03 -21.69 3.52
N ARG A 8 11.87 -21.71 2.47
CA ARG A 8 11.60 -20.94 1.24
C ARG A 8 10.52 -21.58 0.35
N GLY A 9 10.40 -22.92 0.43
CA GLY A 9 9.35 -23.66 -0.28
C GLY A 9 7.94 -23.36 0.25
N CYS A 10 7.81 -23.10 1.55
CA CYS A 10 6.51 -22.81 2.19
C CYS A 10 5.90 -21.45 1.79
N THR A 11 6.68 -20.55 1.16
CA THR A 11 6.20 -19.26 0.66
C THR A 11 6.00 -19.20 -0.84
N ARG A 12 6.20 -20.32 -1.56
CA ARG A 12 5.99 -20.37 -3.00
C ARG A 12 4.50 -20.19 -3.31
N PRO A 13 4.14 -19.27 -4.21
CA PRO A 13 2.77 -19.19 -4.70
C PRO A 13 2.40 -20.50 -5.40
N ALA A 14 1.15 -20.93 -5.29
CA ALA A 14 0.67 -22.11 -5.99
C ALA A 14 0.82 -21.92 -7.52
N MET A 15 1.64 -22.76 -8.16
CA MET A 15 1.94 -22.70 -9.60
C MET A 15 1.31 -23.90 -10.32
N PHE A 16 0.60 -23.62 -11.42
CA PHE A 16 0.07 -24.60 -12.35
C PHE A 16 0.79 -24.45 -13.70
N MET A 17 1.40 -25.52 -14.20
CA MET A 17 2.21 -25.51 -15.45
C MET A 17 3.28 -24.40 -15.51
N GLY A 18 3.84 -24.00 -14.36
CA GLY A 18 4.86 -22.95 -14.26
C GLY A 18 4.32 -21.51 -14.25
N VAL A 19 3.00 -21.33 -14.18
CA VAL A 19 2.34 -20.02 -14.02
C VAL A 19 1.57 -20.01 -12.69
N PRO A 20 1.58 -18.92 -11.90
CA PRO A 20 0.79 -18.89 -10.67
C PRO A 20 -0.72 -19.01 -10.96
N TYR A 21 -1.49 -19.59 -10.03
CA TYR A 21 -2.91 -19.91 -10.26
C TYR A 21 -3.80 -18.69 -10.55
N ILE A 22 -3.68 -17.63 -9.74
CA ILE A 22 -4.46 -16.38 -9.90
C ILE A 22 -4.24 -15.76 -11.29
N PRO A 23 -3.00 -15.49 -11.74
CA PRO A 23 -2.78 -14.86 -13.03
C PRO A 23 -3.18 -15.79 -14.19
N PHE A 24 -3.03 -17.12 -14.07
CA PHE A 24 -3.59 -18.06 -15.06
C PHE A 24 -5.11 -17.91 -15.21
N PHE A 25 -5.86 -17.87 -14.10
CA PHE A 25 -7.32 -17.75 -14.15
C PHE A 25 -7.76 -16.41 -14.76
N ILE A 26 -7.08 -15.31 -14.43
CA ILE A 26 -7.38 -13.99 -15.01
C ILE A 26 -7.06 -13.95 -16.51
N GLY A 27 -5.92 -14.52 -16.93
CA GLY A 27 -5.52 -14.55 -18.34
C GLY A 27 -6.41 -15.46 -19.18
N ALA A 28 -6.56 -16.73 -18.76
CA ALA A 28 -7.40 -17.72 -19.44
C ALA A 28 -8.88 -17.32 -19.41
N GLY A 29 -9.39 -16.96 -18.23
CA GLY A 29 -10.76 -16.50 -18.05
C GLY A 29 -11.04 -15.22 -18.84
N GLY A 30 -10.10 -14.26 -18.85
CA GLY A 30 -10.22 -13.05 -19.67
C GLY A 30 -10.29 -13.35 -21.16
N SER A 31 -9.42 -14.22 -21.68
CA SER A 31 -9.47 -14.63 -23.10
C SER A 31 -10.74 -15.38 -23.48
N LEU A 32 -11.26 -16.23 -22.58
CA LEU A 32 -12.53 -16.93 -22.77
C LEU A 32 -13.71 -15.94 -22.80
N LEU A 33 -13.75 -15.00 -21.85
CA LEU A 33 -14.78 -13.98 -21.79
C LEU A 33 -14.76 -13.12 -23.05
N MET A 34 -13.58 -12.69 -23.50
CA MET A 34 -13.40 -11.97 -24.76
C MET A 34 -13.92 -12.78 -25.96
N GLY A 35 -13.71 -14.11 -25.93
CA GLY A 35 -14.25 -15.05 -26.91
C GLY A 35 -15.78 -15.03 -26.99
N PHE A 36 -16.45 -15.00 -25.84
CA PHE A 36 -17.91 -14.91 -25.79
C PHE A 36 -18.45 -13.56 -26.27
N TYR A 37 -17.77 -12.46 -25.98
CA TYR A 37 -18.25 -11.12 -26.33
C TYR A 37 -17.94 -10.70 -27.77
N PHE A 38 -16.76 -11.06 -28.30
CA PHE A 38 -16.26 -10.54 -29.58
C PHE A 38 -16.02 -11.62 -30.63
N GLY A 39 -16.06 -12.90 -30.26
CA GLY A 39 -15.98 -14.03 -31.18
C GLY A 39 -14.90 -15.06 -30.81
N LEU A 40 -15.12 -16.32 -31.21
CA LEU A 40 -14.28 -17.47 -30.83
C LEU A 40 -12.80 -17.35 -31.21
N GLN A 41 -12.44 -16.46 -32.13
CA GLN A 41 -11.05 -16.21 -32.51
C GLN A 41 -10.18 -15.72 -31.34
N TYR A 42 -10.76 -15.11 -30.30
CA TYR A 42 -10.02 -14.68 -29.11
C TYR A 42 -9.52 -15.85 -28.24
N LEU A 43 -10.04 -17.07 -28.44
CA LEU A 43 -9.45 -18.27 -27.81
C LEU A 43 -8.03 -18.54 -28.32
N LEU A 44 -7.68 -18.17 -29.55
CA LEU A 44 -6.32 -18.31 -30.07
C LEU A 44 -5.32 -17.42 -29.33
N LEU A 45 -5.80 -16.36 -28.67
CA LEU A 45 -4.98 -15.49 -27.83
C LEU A 45 -4.58 -16.15 -26.50
N MET A 46 -5.36 -17.14 -26.04
CA MET A 46 -5.17 -17.83 -24.76
C MET A 46 -3.76 -18.44 -24.59
N PRO A 47 -3.22 -19.25 -25.53
CA PRO A 47 -1.86 -19.76 -25.42
C PRO A 47 -0.78 -18.68 -25.46
N ILE A 48 -0.99 -17.58 -26.21
CA ILE A 48 -0.05 -16.46 -26.29
C ILE A 48 0.06 -15.76 -24.93
N VAL A 49 -1.09 -15.46 -24.31
CA VAL A 49 -1.14 -14.84 -22.98
C VAL A 49 -0.46 -15.73 -21.94
N ILE A 50 -0.78 -17.03 -21.91
CA ILE A 50 -0.15 -17.97 -20.97
C ILE A 50 1.36 -18.04 -21.18
N TYR A 51 1.83 -18.06 -22.43
CA TYR A 51 3.26 -18.10 -22.74
C TYR A 51 3.99 -16.86 -22.18
N VAL A 52 3.45 -15.66 -22.41
CA VAL A 52 4.02 -14.42 -21.88
C VAL A 52 4.08 -14.44 -20.35
N MET A 53 3.01 -14.92 -19.70
CA MET A 53 2.95 -15.04 -18.24
C MET A 53 3.94 -16.06 -17.70
N ARG A 54 4.16 -17.17 -18.43
CA ARG A 54 5.17 -18.17 -18.11
C ARG A 54 6.59 -17.64 -18.24
N GLN A 55 6.87 -16.80 -19.23
CA GLN A 55 8.18 -16.15 -19.37
C GLN A 55 8.46 -15.20 -18.21
N MET A 56 7.45 -14.44 -17.75
CA MET A 56 7.57 -13.60 -16.57
C MET A 56 7.80 -14.41 -15.29
N ALA A 57 7.01 -15.48 -15.08
CA ALA A 57 7.14 -16.36 -13.92
C ALA A 57 8.50 -17.08 -13.85
N ARG A 58 9.11 -17.37 -15.01
CA ARG A 58 10.43 -18.02 -15.09
C ARG A 58 11.55 -17.11 -14.60
N ARG A 59 11.40 -15.78 -14.70
CA ARG A 59 12.40 -14.82 -14.21
C ARG A 59 12.22 -14.50 -12.73
N ASP A 60 10.98 -14.32 -12.28
CA ASP A 60 10.68 -14.05 -10.88
C ASP A 60 9.37 -14.73 -10.47
N GLU A 61 9.47 -15.68 -9.54
CA GLU A 61 8.31 -16.43 -9.03
C GLU A 61 7.33 -15.56 -8.22
N MET A 62 7.80 -14.43 -7.68
CA MET A 62 6.99 -13.47 -6.90
C MET A 62 6.56 -12.22 -7.68
N ILE A 63 6.89 -12.10 -8.98
CA ILE A 63 6.63 -10.88 -9.78
C ILE A 63 5.15 -10.48 -9.76
N PHE A 64 4.24 -11.45 -9.88
CA PHE A 64 2.79 -11.19 -9.94
C PHE A 64 2.24 -10.66 -8.62
N ARG A 65 2.82 -11.09 -7.50
CA ARG A 65 2.43 -10.60 -6.17
C ARG A 65 2.87 -9.15 -5.98
N LEU A 66 4.05 -8.80 -6.50
CA LEU A 66 4.56 -7.43 -6.50
C LEU A 66 3.74 -6.51 -7.43
N LEU A 67 3.40 -7.00 -8.64
CA LEU A 67 2.53 -6.30 -9.58
C LEU A 67 1.13 -6.06 -8.99
N GLY A 68 0.54 -7.08 -8.34
CA GLY A 68 -0.74 -6.95 -7.67
C GLY A 68 -0.71 -5.94 -6.52
N LEU A 69 0.36 -5.96 -5.71
CA LEU A 69 0.54 -4.99 -4.63
C LEU A 69 0.75 -3.56 -5.16
N ASN A 70 1.51 -3.39 -6.23
CA ASN A 70 1.67 -2.08 -6.88
C ASN A 70 0.33 -1.55 -7.39
N LEU A 71 -0.46 -2.40 -8.04
CA LEU A 71 -1.79 -2.05 -8.52
C LEU A 71 -2.73 -1.67 -7.38
N GLN A 72 -2.72 -2.42 -6.27
CA GLN A 72 -3.51 -2.08 -5.08
C GLN A 72 -3.11 -0.73 -4.50
N PHE A 73 -1.82 -0.43 -4.38
CA PHE A 73 -1.37 0.87 -3.90
C PHE A 73 -1.74 1.99 -4.86
N LYS A 74 -1.65 1.77 -6.17
CA LYS A 74 -2.04 2.74 -7.19
C LYS A 74 -3.54 3.07 -7.15
N LEU A 75 -4.40 2.07 -6.90
CA LEU A 75 -5.84 2.27 -6.77
C LEU A 75 -6.24 2.89 -5.42
N ARG A 76 -5.48 2.60 -4.34
CA ARG A 76 -5.80 3.02 -2.98
C ARG A 76 -5.19 4.38 -2.61
N ALA A 77 -4.09 4.78 -3.24
CA ALA A 77 -3.50 6.11 -3.11
C ALA A 77 -4.36 7.15 -3.85
N ARG A 78 -5.52 7.52 -3.28
CA ARG A 78 -6.36 8.62 -3.80
C ARG A 78 -5.94 10.00 -3.27
N ASN A 79 -5.12 10.04 -2.21
CA ASN A 79 -4.59 11.27 -1.59
C ASN A 79 -3.42 11.92 -2.36
N VAL A 80 -3.13 11.45 -3.58
CA VAL A 80 -2.03 11.97 -4.43
C VAL A 80 -2.25 13.45 -4.76
N LYS A 81 -3.50 13.88 -4.90
CA LYS A 81 -3.86 15.29 -5.15
C LYS A 81 -3.58 16.19 -3.95
N GLU A 82 -3.67 15.67 -2.73
CA GLU A 82 -3.51 16.45 -1.49
C GLU A 82 -2.06 16.58 -1.04
N HIS A 83 -1.16 15.71 -1.54
CA HIS A 83 0.26 15.64 -1.14
C HIS A 83 1.24 15.87 -2.29
N GLY A 84 0.86 16.68 -3.28
CA GLY A 84 1.77 17.12 -4.35
C GLY A 84 2.36 15.99 -5.20
N GLY A 85 1.60 14.90 -5.41
CA GLY A 85 2.05 13.75 -6.19
C GLY A 85 2.68 12.63 -5.36
N MET A 86 2.91 12.80 -4.06
CA MET A 86 3.53 11.78 -3.21
C MET A 86 2.50 10.81 -2.61
N TRP A 87 2.88 9.53 -2.54
CA TRP A 87 2.07 8.49 -1.90
C TRP A 87 2.32 8.49 -0.39
N VAL A 88 1.46 9.19 0.36
CA VAL A 88 1.55 9.30 1.83
C VAL A 88 0.43 8.48 2.45
N PHE A 89 0.79 7.45 3.22
CA PHE A 89 -0.16 6.58 3.93
C PHE A 89 -0.12 6.78 5.46
N SER A 90 0.73 7.68 5.96
CA SER A 90 0.84 7.97 7.38
C SER A 90 -0.16 9.05 7.78
N PRO A 91 -0.92 8.89 8.89
CA PRO A 91 -1.77 9.95 9.45
C PRO A 91 -0.94 11.01 10.20
N ASN A 92 0.38 10.84 10.26
CA ASN A 92 1.24 11.75 11.00
C ASN A 92 1.32 13.08 10.23
N ALA A 93 0.57 14.09 10.69
CA ALA A 93 0.76 15.46 10.26
C ALA A 93 2.24 15.80 10.50
N TYR A 94 3.00 15.99 9.42
CA TYR A 94 4.41 16.31 9.50
C TYR A 94 4.57 17.46 10.50
N ARG A 95 5.31 17.22 11.60
CA ARG A 95 5.56 18.25 12.61
C ARG A 95 6.23 19.43 11.92
N LEU A 96 5.50 20.54 11.77
CA LEU A 96 6.03 21.82 11.31
C LEU A 96 7.15 22.35 12.22
N SER A 97 7.28 21.82 13.44
CA SER A 97 8.36 22.16 14.36
C SER A 97 9.60 21.29 14.13
N ARG A 98 10.69 21.91 13.67
CA ARG A 98 12.04 21.33 13.58
C ARG A 98 12.39 20.51 14.84
N PRO A 99 12.91 19.28 14.72
CA PRO A 99 13.44 18.53 15.85
C PRO A 99 14.52 19.38 16.55
N GLY A 100 14.37 19.66 17.85
CA GLY A 100 15.32 20.47 18.62
C GLY A 100 14.96 21.96 18.78
N ALA A 101 13.89 22.47 18.17
CA ALA A 101 13.43 23.83 18.45
C ALA A 101 12.90 23.92 19.90
N LYS A 102 13.44 24.84 20.72
CA LYS A 102 12.95 25.09 22.08
C LYS A 102 11.48 25.50 22.02
N ARG A 103 10.57 24.60 22.38
CA ARG A 103 9.15 24.94 22.54
C ARG A 103 9.02 25.85 23.77
N ARG A 104 8.72 27.13 23.55
CA ARG A 104 8.12 27.95 24.61
C ARG A 104 6.70 27.41 24.82
N LEU A 105 6.57 26.50 25.78
CA LEU A 105 5.30 25.97 26.29
C LEU A 105 4.59 27.09 27.06
N SER A 106 3.97 28.03 26.34
CA SER A 106 3.13 29.08 26.93
C SER A 106 1.80 29.08 26.20
N GLY A 107 0.95 28.12 26.53
CA GLY A 107 -0.41 27.99 25.99
C GLY A 107 -0.96 26.57 26.14
N PRO A 108 -2.29 26.39 26.06
CA PRO A 108 -2.91 25.06 26.08
C PRO A 108 -2.44 24.29 24.85
N PHE A 109 -1.74 23.17 25.06
CA PHE A 109 -1.17 22.37 23.98
C PHE A 109 -1.97 21.08 23.79
N ILE A 110 -2.31 20.78 22.54
CA ILE A 110 -3.01 19.56 22.17
C ILE A 110 -1.96 18.48 21.90
N ILE A 111 -1.60 17.73 22.95
CA ILE A 111 -0.87 16.46 22.82
C ILE A 111 -1.93 15.38 22.78
N SER A 112 -2.25 14.87 21.59
CA SER A 112 -3.06 13.66 21.47
C SER A 112 -4.47 13.76 22.07
N GLY A 113 -5.35 14.58 21.48
CA GLY A 113 -6.81 14.45 21.63
C GLY A 113 -7.41 14.64 23.04
N LYS A 114 -6.60 14.88 24.07
CA LYS A 114 -7.04 15.31 25.40
C LYS A 114 -6.42 16.67 25.68
N MET A 115 -7.25 17.65 26.05
CA MET A 115 -6.77 18.91 26.61
C MET A 115 -6.14 18.61 27.96
N THR A 116 -4.82 18.42 27.99
CA THR A 116 -4.04 18.40 29.23
C THR A 116 -3.26 19.71 29.32
N GLY A 117 -3.91 20.73 29.89
CA GLY A 117 -3.29 21.99 30.28
C GLY A 117 -3.46 22.20 31.79
N PRO A 118 -2.50 22.85 32.48
CA PRO A 118 -2.64 23.11 33.90
C PRO A 118 -3.76 24.12 34.14
N ALA A 119 -4.70 23.74 35.01
CA ALA A 119 -5.75 24.61 35.50
C ALA A 119 -5.14 25.90 36.07
N LYS A 120 -5.56 27.07 35.57
CA LYS A 120 -5.17 28.35 36.16
C LYS A 120 -5.64 28.38 37.60
N ALA A 121 -4.69 28.47 38.53
CA ALA A 121 -4.93 28.75 39.93
C ALA A 121 -5.64 30.10 40.13
N ALA A 122 -6.45 30.12 41.17
CA ALA A 122 -7.31 31.21 41.62
C ALA A 122 -6.60 32.56 41.89
N GLY A 123 -7.32 33.64 41.57
CA GLY A 123 -7.47 34.89 42.34
C GLY A 123 -6.26 35.70 42.82
N ARG A 124 -6.24 37.01 42.52
CA ARG A 124 -5.96 38.08 43.51
C ARG A 124 -6.27 39.50 42.98
N GLY A 125 -7.24 40.14 43.65
CA GLY A 125 -7.24 41.55 44.10
C GLY A 125 -6.99 42.69 43.09
N LYS A 126 -8.06 43.38 42.66
CA LYS A 126 -7.99 44.80 42.33
C LYS A 126 -8.29 45.62 43.59
N ALA A 127 -7.27 46.31 44.10
CA ALA A 127 -7.39 47.40 45.06
C ALA A 127 -6.48 48.55 44.61
N ARG A 128 -7.02 49.78 44.68
CA ARG A 128 -6.41 51.11 44.41
C ARG A 128 -6.12 51.42 42.92
N ALA A 129 -6.32 52.64 42.43
CA ALA A 129 -6.53 53.94 43.06
C ALA A 129 -7.65 54.72 42.36
#